data_AF-A0AAJ7GBM1-F1
#
_entry.id   AF-A0AAJ7GBM1-F1
#
_cell.length_a   1.000
_cell.length_b   1.000
_cell.length_c   1.000
_cell.angle_alpha   90.00
_cell.angle_beta   90.00
_cell.angle_gamma   90.00
#
_symmetry.space_group_name_H-M   'P 1'
#
loop_
_entity.id
_entity.type
_entity.pdbx_description
1 polymer ?
#
loop_
_entity_poly.entity_id
_entity_poly.type
_entity_poly.pdbx_seq_one_letter_code
_entity_poly.pdbx_strand_id
1 'polypeptide(L)'
;MEFNPSDHPRASTIFLSKSQTDVREKRKSLFINHHPPGQIARKYSSCSTIFLDDSTVSQPNLKYTIKCVALAIYYHIKNRDPDGRMLLDIFDENLHPLSKSEVPPDYDKHNPEQKQIYRFVRTLFSAAQLTAECAIVTLVYLERLLTYAEIDICPANWKRIVLGAILLASKVWDDQAVWNVDYCQILKDITVEDMNELERQFLELLQFNINVPSSVYAKYYFDLRSLAEANNLSFPLEPLSRERAHKLEAISRLCEDKYKDLRRSARKRSASADNLTLPRWSPAIIS
;
A
#
# COMPACT_ATOMS: atom_id res chain seq x y z
N MET A 1 2.82 -14.07 20.98
CA MET A 1 2.86 -13.40 19.66
C MET A 1 3.16 -11.95 19.91
N GLU A 2 4.36 -11.53 19.56
CA GLU A 2 4.77 -10.12 19.64
C GLU A 2 3.89 -9.27 18.72
N PHE A 3 3.71 -8.02 19.11
CA PHE A 3 2.90 -7.04 18.41
C PHE A 3 3.58 -6.63 17.10
N ASN A 4 3.13 -7.15 15.95
CA ASN A 4 3.61 -6.69 14.64
C ASN A 4 2.73 -5.54 14.12
N PRO A 5 3.28 -4.31 13.95
CA PRO A 5 2.54 -3.17 13.41
C PRO A 5 1.89 -3.46 12.05
N SER A 6 2.49 -4.31 11.24
CA SER A 6 2.03 -4.67 9.89
C SER A 6 0.69 -5.41 9.87
N ASP A 7 0.36 -6.11 10.96
CA ASP A 7 -0.90 -6.86 11.09
C ASP A 7 -2.00 -6.06 11.81
N HIS A 8 -1.63 -4.95 12.43
CA HIS A 8 -2.53 -4.17 13.27
C HIS A 8 -3.02 -2.90 12.57
N PRO A 9 -4.34 -2.75 12.34
CA PRO A 9 -4.89 -1.63 11.58
C PRO A 9 -4.77 -0.28 12.30
N ARG A 10 -4.53 -0.28 13.62
CA ARG A 10 -4.39 0.95 14.43
C ARG A 10 -2.94 1.33 14.74
N ALA A 11 -1.99 0.43 14.49
CA ALA A 11 -0.57 0.75 14.64
C ALA A 11 -0.14 1.66 13.47
N SER A 12 0.89 2.48 13.64
CA SER A 12 1.50 3.16 12.48
C SER A 12 2.26 2.14 11.61
N THR A 13 2.41 2.41 10.31
CA THR A 13 3.32 1.63 9.45
C THR A 13 4.78 1.90 9.80
N ILE A 14 5.64 0.92 9.51
CA ILE A 14 7.06 1.02 9.85
C ILE A 14 7.74 2.07 8.96
N PHE A 15 7.40 2.12 7.67
CA PHE A 15 7.91 3.11 6.72
C PHE A 15 7.57 4.54 7.14
N LEU A 16 6.35 4.76 7.67
CA LEU A 16 5.93 6.09 8.08
C LEU A 16 6.76 6.55 9.28
N SER A 17 7.00 5.66 10.23
CA SER A 17 7.89 5.89 11.37
C SER A 17 9.32 6.21 10.91
N LYS A 18 9.89 5.40 10.00
CA LYS A 18 11.23 5.64 9.42
C LYS A 18 11.34 6.92 8.61
N SER A 19 10.24 7.44 8.04
CA SER A 19 10.25 8.69 7.26
C SER A 19 10.29 9.97 8.12
N GLN A 20 9.90 9.90 9.40
CA GLN A 20 9.69 11.09 10.23
C GLN A 20 10.98 11.85 10.58
N THR A 21 12.11 11.14 10.69
CA THR A 21 13.44 11.74 10.94
C THR A 21 13.78 12.77 9.87
N ASP A 22 13.65 12.39 8.60
CA ASP A 22 13.93 13.22 7.44
C ASP A 22 12.92 14.36 7.25
N VAL A 23 11.63 14.10 7.51
CA VAL A 23 10.59 15.15 7.41
C VAL A 23 10.84 16.24 8.46
N ARG A 24 11.30 15.88 9.66
CA ARG A 24 11.65 16.84 10.71
C ARG A 24 12.87 17.68 10.33
N GLU A 25 13.88 17.07 9.72
CA GLU A 25 15.06 17.79 9.20
C GLU A 25 14.71 18.75 8.06
N LYS A 26 13.90 18.31 7.09
CA LYS A 26 13.40 19.17 5.99
C LYS A 26 12.60 20.36 6.52
N ARG A 27 11.75 20.16 7.54
CA ARG A 27 11.01 21.26 8.17
C ARG A 27 11.97 22.23 8.86
N LYS A 28 12.97 21.75 9.61
CA LYS A 28 13.98 22.59 10.26
C LYS A 28 14.81 23.41 9.26
N SER A 29 15.23 22.82 8.14
CA SER A 29 16.00 23.54 7.12
C SER A 29 15.17 24.59 6.38
N LEU A 30 13.86 24.36 6.21
CA LEU A 30 12.92 25.35 5.67
C LEU A 30 12.65 26.53 6.63
N PHE A 31 12.81 26.36 7.94
CA PHE A 31 12.69 27.47 8.90
C PHE A 31 13.95 28.34 8.97
N ILE A 32 15.12 27.82 8.56
CA ILE A 32 16.40 28.53 8.62
C ILE A 32 16.67 29.30 7.31
N ASN A 33 16.19 28.79 6.18
CA ASN A 33 16.31 29.46 4.89
C ASN A 33 15.03 30.24 4.58
N HIS A 34 15.15 31.55 4.31
CA HIS A 34 14.03 32.40 3.86
C HIS A 34 13.19 31.71 2.77
N HIS A 35 11.86 31.81 2.94
CA HIS A 35 10.83 31.22 2.06
C HIS A 35 11.20 31.25 0.57
N PRO A 36 11.21 30.10 -0.13
CA PRO A 36 11.22 30.12 -1.58
C PRO A 36 9.82 30.55 -2.08
N PRO A 37 9.72 31.51 -3.02
CA PRO A 37 8.46 31.85 -3.66
C PRO A 37 8.08 30.70 -4.59
N GLY A 38 6.91 30.07 -4.36
CA GLY A 38 6.38 29.07 -5.30
C GLY A 38 5.76 27.81 -4.68
N GLN A 39 5.60 27.71 -3.36
CA GLN A 39 4.70 26.68 -2.82
C GLN A 39 3.28 27.00 -3.31
N ILE A 40 2.78 26.18 -4.25
CA ILE A 40 1.40 26.20 -4.71
C ILE A 40 0.54 26.11 -3.45
N ALA A 41 -0.22 27.18 -3.17
CA ALA A 41 -1.11 27.21 -2.01
C ALA A 41 -1.95 25.93 -2.00
N ARG A 42 -1.93 25.21 -0.86
CA ARG A 42 -2.84 24.08 -0.64
C ARG A 42 -4.26 24.58 -0.96
N LYS A 43 -4.86 24.04 -2.02
CA LYS A 43 -6.21 24.42 -2.43
C LYS A 43 -7.19 23.71 -1.50
N TYR A 44 -7.98 24.48 -0.78
CA TYR A 44 -8.98 23.96 0.15
C TYR A 44 -10.36 23.99 -0.50
N SER A 45 -11.21 23.03 -0.16
CA SER A 45 -12.61 23.06 -0.56
C SER A 45 -13.32 24.25 0.11
N SER A 46 -14.02 25.05 -0.68
CA SER A 46 -14.92 26.12 -0.22
C SER A 46 -16.37 25.72 -0.48
N CYS A 47 -17.34 26.42 0.11
CA CYS A 47 -18.77 26.13 -0.10
C CYS A 47 -19.21 26.19 -1.57
N SER A 48 -18.46 26.88 -2.44
CA SER A 48 -18.76 27.04 -3.87
C SER A 48 -17.84 26.25 -4.81
N THR A 49 -16.73 25.70 -4.32
CA THR A 49 -15.79 24.92 -5.14
C THR A 49 -15.15 23.82 -4.32
N ILE A 50 -15.44 22.57 -4.68
CA ILE A 50 -14.86 21.37 -4.06
C ILE A 50 -13.69 20.92 -4.92
N PHE A 51 -12.55 20.65 -4.30
CA PHE A 51 -11.37 20.10 -4.96
C PHE A 51 -11.20 18.63 -4.56
N LEU A 52 -11.06 17.73 -5.53
CA LEU A 52 -10.92 16.29 -5.32
C LEU A 52 -9.76 15.74 -6.14
N ASP A 53 -9.10 14.70 -5.61
CA ASP A 53 -8.27 13.82 -6.42
C ASP A 53 -9.06 12.59 -6.89
N ASP A 54 -8.55 11.91 -7.91
CA ASP A 54 -9.13 10.67 -8.45
C ASP A 54 -8.56 9.41 -7.78
N SER A 55 -7.84 9.56 -6.67
CA SER A 55 -7.30 8.42 -5.94
C SER A 55 -8.16 8.15 -4.72
N THR A 56 -8.88 7.03 -4.72
CA THR A 56 -9.64 6.60 -3.54
C THR A 56 -9.03 5.32 -2.97
N VAL A 57 -9.43 4.95 -1.76
CA VAL A 57 -9.00 3.67 -1.16
C VAL A 57 -9.42 2.47 -2.01
N SER A 58 -10.57 2.56 -2.70
CA SER A 58 -11.09 1.51 -3.58
C SER A 58 -10.58 1.58 -5.02
N GLN A 59 -10.02 2.71 -5.43
CA GLN A 59 -9.42 2.93 -6.75
C GLN A 59 -8.19 3.84 -6.60
N PRO A 60 -7.07 3.30 -6.09
CA PRO A 60 -5.83 4.04 -6.00
C PRO A 60 -5.23 4.32 -7.37
N ASN A 61 -4.51 5.45 -7.52
CA ASN A 61 -3.84 5.76 -8.78
C ASN A 61 -2.48 5.03 -8.87
N LEU A 62 -2.36 4.09 -9.80
CA LEU A 62 -1.17 3.24 -9.98
C LEU A 62 0.15 4.02 -10.02
N LYS A 63 0.22 5.05 -10.87
CA LYS A 63 1.47 5.81 -11.09
C LYS A 63 1.96 6.46 -9.80
N TYR A 64 1.06 7.02 -8.99
CA TYR A 64 1.40 7.68 -7.74
C TYR A 64 1.63 6.67 -6.63
N THR A 65 0.84 5.60 -6.56
CA THR A 65 1.05 4.53 -5.58
C THR A 65 2.44 3.93 -5.73
N ILE A 66 2.89 3.61 -6.96
CA ILE A 66 4.25 3.09 -7.19
C ILE A 66 5.32 4.09 -6.74
N LYS A 67 5.14 5.40 -6.97
CA LYS A 67 6.08 6.43 -6.49
C LYS A 67 6.16 6.45 -4.96
N CYS A 68 5.02 6.32 -4.28
CA CYS A 68 4.95 6.36 -2.82
C CYS A 68 5.51 5.07 -2.20
N VAL A 69 5.22 3.91 -2.79
CA VAL A 69 5.79 2.61 -2.38
C VAL A 69 7.31 2.62 -2.55
N ALA A 70 7.82 3.12 -3.68
CA ALA A 70 9.26 3.26 -3.89
C ALA A 70 9.91 4.21 -2.86
N LEU A 71 9.20 5.27 -2.44
CA LEU A 71 9.67 6.16 -1.38
C LEU A 71 9.66 5.49 0.00
N ALA A 72 8.64 4.69 0.30
CA ALA A 72 8.57 3.91 1.54
C ALA A 72 9.72 2.91 1.64
N ILE A 73 10.00 2.17 0.56
CA ILE A 73 11.15 1.26 0.45
C ILE A 73 12.47 2.02 0.61
N TYR A 74 12.60 3.19 -0.03
CA TYR A 74 13.78 4.05 0.12
C TYR A 74 14.03 4.42 1.59
N TYR A 75 13.00 4.80 2.34
CA TYR A 75 13.14 5.13 3.76
C TYR A 75 13.49 3.92 4.63
N HIS A 76 13.00 2.73 4.27
CA HIS A 76 13.42 1.51 4.93
C HIS A 76 14.92 1.24 4.79
N ILE A 77 15.48 1.47 3.58
CA ILE A 77 16.91 1.27 3.30
C ILE A 77 17.76 2.39 3.91
N LYS A 78 17.32 3.65 3.76
CA LYS A 78 18.06 4.83 4.21
C LYS A 78 18.18 4.87 5.73
N ASN A 79 17.08 4.62 6.42
CA ASN A 79 16.96 4.72 7.88
C ASN A 79 16.86 3.32 8.50
N ARG A 80 17.64 2.37 7.96
CA ARG A 80 17.81 1.03 8.54
C ARG A 80 18.62 1.10 9.83
N ASP A 81 18.48 0.08 10.67
CA ASP A 81 19.34 -0.07 11.84
C ASP A 81 20.75 -0.48 11.37
N PRO A 82 21.83 0.26 11.70
CA PRO A 82 23.19 -0.14 11.36
C PRO A 82 23.65 -1.42 12.06
N ASP A 83 23.05 -1.74 13.22
CA ASP A 83 23.26 -3.01 13.93
C ASP A 83 22.30 -4.12 13.43
N GLY A 84 21.51 -3.79 12.40
CA GLY A 84 20.47 -4.61 11.77
C GLY A 84 21.00 -5.94 11.24
N ARG A 85 20.33 -7.00 11.67
CA ARG A 85 20.76 -8.41 11.60
C ARG A 85 20.54 -9.05 10.21
N MET A 86 21.24 -10.19 10.06
CA MET A 86 21.12 -11.26 9.05
C MET A 86 20.75 -10.86 7.62
N LEU A 87 21.76 -10.91 6.75
CA LEU A 87 21.56 -11.13 5.32
C LEU A 87 21.22 -12.61 5.11
N LEU A 88 20.06 -12.92 4.54
CA LEU A 88 19.71 -14.28 4.13
C LEU A 88 20.19 -14.52 2.70
N ASP A 89 20.82 -15.67 2.46
CA ASP A 89 21.42 -16.04 1.17
C ASP A 89 20.45 -15.86 0.00
N ILE A 90 19.19 -16.28 0.16
CA ILE A 90 18.15 -16.18 -0.88
C ILE A 90 17.90 -14.75 -1.38
N PHE A 91 18.17 -13.75 -0.54
CA PHE A 91 18.01 -12.34 -0.86
C PHE A 91 19.31 -11.67 -1.30
N ASP A 92 20.47 -12.31 -1.19
CA ASP A 92 21.74 -11.73 -1.62
C ASP A 92 21.81 -11.64 -3.15
N GLU A 93 21.91 -10.42 -3.67
CA GLU A 93 22.04 -10.17 -5.10
C GLU A 93 23.34 -10.72 -5.71
N ASN A 94 24.41 -10.90 -4.92
CA ASN A 94 25.66 -11.47 -5.43
C ASN A 94 25.58 -12.99 -5.59
N LEU A 95 24.96 -13.69 -4.64
CA LEU A 95 24.71 -15.13 -4.75
C LEU A 95 23.67 -15.42 -5.82
N HIS A 96 22.70 -14.54 -5.96
CA HIS A 96 21.61 -14.72 -6.89
C HIS A 96 21.34 -13.41 -7.67
N PRO A 97 22.04 -13.17 -8.79
CA PRO A 97 21.88 -11.93 -9.56
C PRO A 97 20.53 -11.85 -10.29
N LEU A 98 20.02 -10.64 -10.47
CA LEU A 98 18.79 -10.36 -11.24
C LEU A 98 19.06 -9.81 -12.65
N SER A 99 20.34 -9.76 -13.05
CA SER A 99 20.78 -9.26 -14.37
C SER A 99 22.09 -9.92 -14.80
N LYS A 100 22.34 -10.00 -16.11
CA LYS A 100 23.62 -10.44 -16.69
C LYS A 100 24.86 -9.66 -16.27
N SER A 101 24.72 -8.40 -15.89
CA SER A 101 25.87 -7.61 -15.44
C SER A 101 26.39 -8.16 -14.13
N GLU A 102 27.70 -8.39 -14.04
CA GLU A 102 28.34 -8.73 -12.78
C GLU A 102 27.96 -7.71 -11.72
N VAL A 103 27.59 -8.22 -10.55
CA VAL A 103 27.26 -7.39 -9.40
C VAL A 103 28.56 -6.66 -9.00
N PRO A 104 28.56 -5.31 -8.94
CA PRO A 104 29.75 -4.57 -8.60
C PRO A 104 30.32 -5.03 -7.24
N PRO A 105 31.64 -5.03 -7.05
CA PRO A 105 32.25 -5.44 -5.78
C PRO A 105 31.90 -4.54 -4.59
N ASP A 106 31.26 -3.39 -4.84
CA ASP A 106 30.75 -2.43 -3.85
C ASP A 106 29.22 -2.32 -3.83
N TYR A 107 28.50 -3.32 -4.37
CA TYR A 107 27.04 -3.34 -4.46
C TYR A 107 26.32 -3.18 -3.10
N ASP A 108 26.95 -3.64 -2.03
CA ASP A 108 26.46 -3.59 -0.66
C ASP A 108 26.74 -2.25 0.05
N LYS A 109 27.65 -1.43 -0.51
CA LYS A 109 28.14 -0.20 0.13
C LYS A 109 27.25 1.01 -0.10
N HIS A 110 26.59 1.08 -1.25
CA HIS A 110 25.90 2.29 -1.70
C HIS A 110 24.38 2.12 -1.70
N ASN A 111 23.69 2.91 -0.89
CA ASN A 111 22.22 2.93 -0.90
C ASN A 111 21.66 3.33 -2.28
N PRO A 112 20.66 2.61 -2.81
CA PRO A 112 20.02 2.98 -4.05
C PRO A 112 19.27 4.31 -3.92
N GLU A 113 19.30 5.10 -4.99
CA GLU A 113 18.45 6.27 -5.11
C GLU A 113 16.98 5.85 -5.21
N GLN A 114 16.07 6.67 -4.67
CA GLN A 114 14.62 6.47 -4.82
C GLN A 114 14.22 6.24 -6.28
N LYS A 115 14.89 6.91 -7.23
CA LYS A 115 14.63 6.78 -8.66
C LYS A 115 14.96 5.39 -9.21
N GLN A 116 15.99 4.74 -8.68
CA GLN A 116 16.35 3.37 -9.07
C GLN A 116 15.30 2.38 -8.58
N ILE A 117 14.88 2.50 -7.32
CA ILE A 117 13.80 1.69 -6.72
C ILE A 117 12.50 1.89 -7.52
N TYR A 118 12.12 3.15 -7.80
CA TYR A 118 10.94 3.47 -8.58
C TYR A 118 10.98 2.85 -9.98
N ARG A 119 12.12 2.91 -10.68
CA ARG A 119 12.27 2.30 -12.00
C ARG A 119 12.10 0.79 -11.94
N PHE A 120 12.70 0.13 -10.95
CA PHE A 120 12.59 -1.31 -10.76
C PHE A 120 11.13 -1.75 -10.55
N VAL A 121 10.45 -1.17 -9.56
CA VAL A 121 9.03 -1.48 -9.27
C VAL A 121 8.16 -1.15 -10.48
N ARG A 122 8.34 0.01 -11.11
CA ARG A 122 7.54 0.40 -12.28
C ARG A 122 7.71 -0.56 -13.46
N THR A 123 8.93 -1.03 -13.73
CA THR A 123 9.18 -1.98 -14.82
C THR A 123 8.40 -3.27 -14.59
N LEU A 124 8.45 -3.84 -13.39
CA LEU A 124 7.71 -5.05 -13.04
C LEU A 124 6.19 -4.84 -13.16
N PHE A 125 5.66 -3.79 -12.52
CA PHE A 125 4.22 -3.50 -12.57
C PHE A 125 3.71 -3.23 -13.99
N SER A 126 4.49 -2.53 -14.81
CA SER A 126 4.10 -2.23 -16.18
C SER A 126 4.14 -3.46 -17.09
N ALA A 127 5.12 -4.34 -16.90
CA ALA A 127 5.28 -5.52 -17.76
C ALA A 127 4.32 -6.65 -17.37
N ALA A 128 4.10 -6.84 -16.06
CA ALA A 128 3.14 -7.81 -15.51
C ALA A 128 1.70 -7.26 -15.40
N GLN A 129 1.44 -6.04 -15.86
CA GLN A 129 0.12 -5.37 -15.85
C GLN A 129 -0.55 -5.31 -14.47
N LEU A 130 0.24 -5.11 -13.41
CA LEU A 130 -0.24 -5.15 -12.03
C LEU A 130 -0.98 -3.87 -11.62
N THR A 131 -1.91 -4.02 -10.68
CA THR A 131 -2.80 -2.96 -10.18
C THR A 131 -2.18 -2.13 -9.05
N ALA A 132 -2.81 -0.99 -8.74
CA ALA A 132 -2.33 -0.09 -7.69
C ALA A 132 -2.50 -0.69 -6.29
N GLU A 133 -3.54 -1.48 -6.12
CA GLU A 133 -3.88 -2.25 -4.96
C GLU A 133 -2.82 -3.32 -4.68
N CYS A 134 -2.35 -4.01 -5.73
CA CYS A 134 -1.22 -4.95 -5.62
C CYS A 134 0.04 -4.26 -5.05
N ALA A 135 0.33 -3.01 -5.44
CA ALA A 135 1.49 -2.27 -4.91
C ALA A 135 1.37 -2.00 -3.40
N ILE A 136 0.16 -1.77 -2.89
CA ILE A 136 -0.08 -1.58 -1.46
C ILE A 136 0.12 -2.91 -0.72
N VAL A 137 -0.40 -4.01 -1.25
CA VAL A 137 -0.21 -5.36 -0.70
C VAL A 137 1.26 -5.77 -0.70
N THR A 138 2.02 -5.46 -1.75
CA THR A 138 3.48 -5.65 -1.80
C THR A 138 4.17 -4.99 -0.60
N LEU A 139 3.78 -3.76 -0.24
CA LEU A 139 4.38 -3.07 0.90
C LEU A 139 4.00 -3.72 2.24
N VAL A 140 2.77 -4.24 2.37
CA VAL A 140 2.36 -5.03 3.55
C VAL A 140 3.24 -6.27 3.71
N TYR A 141 3.44 -7.03 2.64
CA TYR A 141 4.26 -8.24 2.66
C TYR A 141 5.74 -7.95 2.92
N LEU A 142 6.24 -6.84 2.40
CA LEU A 142 7.60 -6.38 2.69
C LEU A 142 7.75 -6.08 4.19
N GLU A 143 6.88 -5.28 4.81
CA GLU A 143 7.01 -4.98 6.26
C GLU A 143 6.78 -6.21 7.15
N ARG A 144 5.90 -7.14 6.73
CA ARG A 144 5.76 -8.45 7.38
C ARG A 144 7.07 -9.22 7.35
N LEU A 145 7.72 -9.32 6.19
CA LEU A 145 9.01 -9.98 6.05
C LEU A 145 10.06 -9.38 6.99
N LEU A 146 10.23 -8.06 6.95
CA LEU A 146 11.23 -7.36 7.79
C LEU A 146 11.01 -7.64 9.28
N THR A 147 9.74 -7.77 9.70
CA THR A 147 9.40 -8.00 11.11
C THR A 147 9.50 -9.47 11.51
N TYR A 148 8.96 -10.39 10.71
CA TYR A 148 8.89 -11.82 11.05
C TYR A 148 10.23 -12.53 10.91
N ALA A 149 11.01 -12.15 9.90
CA ALA A 149 12.34 -12.69 9.68
C ALA A 149 13.43 -11.90 10.43
N GLU A 150 13.06 -10.81 11.11
CA GLU A 150 13.98 -9.89 11.79
C GLU A 150 15.15 -9.43 10.89
N ILE A 151 14.87 -9.23 9.60
CA ILE A 151 15.84 -8.77 8.60
C ILE A 151 15.63 -7.29 8.30
N ASP A 152 16.73 -6.60 7.98
CA ASP A 152 16.66 -5.26 7.41
C ASP A 152 16.87 -5.29 5.88
N ILE A 153 16.24 -4.32 5.22
CA ILE A 153 16.46 -4.10 3.79
C ILE A 153 17.69 -3.19 3.59
N CYS A 154 18.62 -3.65 2.76
CA CYS A 154 19.92 -3.04 2.54
C CYS A 154 20.27 -3.01 1.04
N PRO A 155 21.38 -2.35 0.65
CA PRO A 155 21.77 -2.27 -0.76
C PRO A 155 22.01 -3.63 -1.43
N ALA A 156 22.42 -4.64 -0.67
CA ALA A 156 22.73 -5.98 -1.16
C ALA A 156 21.50 -6.86 -1.42
N ASN A 157 20.35 -6.56 -0.82
CA ASN A 157 19.19 -7.47 -0.82
C ASN A 157 17.87 -6.86 -1.31
N TRP A 158 17.82 -5.54 -1.49
CA TRP A 158 16.55 -4.85 -1.69
C TRP A 158 15.81 -5.28 -2.96
N LYS A 159 16.50 -5.57 -4.07
CA LYS A 159 15.77 -5.96 -5.30
C LYS A 159 15.12 -7.31 -5.12
N ARG A 160 15.79 -8.26 -4.48
CA ARG A 160 15.26 -9.60 -4.21
C ARG A 160 14.08 -9.59 -3.25
N ILE A 161 14.19 -8.82 -2.16
CA ILE A 161 13.08 -8.64 -1.21
C ILE A 161 11.88 -8.01 -1.92
N VAL A 162 12.09 -6.94 -2.69
CA VAL A 162 11.00 -6.29 -3.42
C VAL A 162 10.38 -7.21 -4.47
N LEU A 163 11.20 -7.98 -5.20
CA LEU A 163 10.73 -8.95 -6.18
C LEU A 163 9.87 -10.03 -5.51
N GLY A 164 10.35 -10.66 -4.43
CA GLY A 164 9.59 -11.68 -3.70
C GLY A 164 8.25 -11.16 -3.18
N ALA A 165 8.22 -9.93 -2.64
CA ALA A 165 6.99 -9.28 -2.18
C ALA A 165 5.99 -9.03 -3.33
N ILE A 166 6.49 -8.66 -4.52
CA ILE A 166 5.66 -8.46 -5.72
C ILE A 166 5.11 -9.80 -6.23
N LEU A 167 5.95 -10.84 -6.31
CA LEU A 167 5.54 -12.18 -6.74
C LEU A 167 4.36 -12.68 -5.93
N LEU A 168 4.46 -12.63 -4.59
CA LEU A 168 3.36 -13.05 -3.72
C LEU A 168 2.13 -12.14 -3.83
N ALA A 169 2.31 -10.82 -3.84
CA ALA A 169 1.19 -9.88 -3.94
C ALA A 169 0.39 -10.10 -5.23
N SER A 170 1.08 -10.28 -6.37
CA SER A 170 0.44 -10.50 -7.67
C SER A 170 -0.36 -11.80 -7.76
N LYS A 171 -0.01 -12.82 -6.97
CA LYS A 171 -0.73 -14.10 -6.97
C LYS A 171 -1.91 -14.13 -6.00
N VAL A 172 -1.81 -13.39 -4.90
CA VAL A 172 -2.84 -13.38 -3.86
C VAL A 172 -3.92 -12.34 -4.13
N TRP A 173 -3.54 -11.20 -4.72
CA TRP A 173 -4.45 -10.07 -4.90
C TRP A 173 -5.14 -10.03 -6.27
N ASP A 174 -4.47 -10.50 -7.32
CA ASP A 174 -5.02 -10.46 -8.67
C ASP A 174 -5.79 -11.73 -9.00
N ASP A 175 -6.98 -11.59 -9.59
CA ASP A 175 -7.78 -12.72 -10.08
C ASP A 175 -7.09 -13.41 -11.27
N GLN A 176 -6.25 -12.69 -12.00
CA GLN A 176 -5.40 -13.21 -13.08
C GLN A 176 -3.94 -13.25 -12.62
N ALA A 177 -3.61 -14.25 -11.82
CA ALA A 177 -2.25 -14.44 -11.32
C ALA A 177 -1.24 -14.60 -12.46
N VAL A 178 -0.15 -13.84 -12.38
CA VAL A 178 0.99 -13.89 -13.31
C VAL A 178 1.91 -15.04 -12.91
N TRP A 179 2.37 -15.82 -13.90
CA TRP A 179 3.17 -17.01 -13.64
C TRP A 179 4.65 -16.63 -13.50
N ASN A 180 5.44 -17.41 -12.77
CA ASN A 180 6.86 -17.10 -12.57
C ASN A 180 7.66 -17.09 -13.89
N VAL A 181 7.25 -17.89 -14.87
CA VAL A 181 7.85 -17.87 -16.22
C VAL A 181 7.69 -16.51 -16.91
N ASP A 182 6.61 -15.79 -16.66
CA ASP A 182 6.39 -14.45 -17.22
C ASP A 182 7.37 -13.44 -16.59
N TYR A 183 7.64 -13.58 -15.28
CA TYR A 183 8.66 -12.77 -14.61
C TYR A 183 10.07 -13.06 -15.13
N CYS A 184 10.39 -14.31 -15.47
CA CYS A 184 11.64 -14.66 -16.16
C CYS A 184 11.74 -14.01 -17.55
N GLN A 185 10.63 -13.78 -18.26
CA GLN A 185 10.67 -13.05 -19.53
C GLN A 185 10.97 -11.56 -19.35
N ILE A 186 10.51 -10.97 -18.23
CA ILE A 186 10.79 -9.58 -17.86
C ILE A 186 12.24 -9.44 -17.40
N LEU A 187 12.68 -10.34 -16.51
CA LEU A 187 14.02 -10.44 -15.97
C LEU A 187 14.76 -11.59 -16.65
N LYS A 188 15.11 -11.39 -17.94
CA LYS A 188 15.57 -12.38 -18.94
C LYS A 188 16.66 -13.38 -18.51
N ASP A 189 17.28 -13.16 -17.37
CA ASP A 189 18.50 -13.83 -16.92
C ASP A 189 18.29 -14.63 -15.63
N ILE A 190 17.05 -14.74 -15.16
CA ILE A 190 16.69 -15.49 -13.96
C ILE A 190 16.01 -16.79 -14.37
N THR A 191 16.42 -17.90 -13.73
CA THR A 191 15.81 -19.20 -13.95
C THR A 191 14.45 -19.31 -13.26
N VAL A 192 13.57 -20.16 -13.80
CA VAL A 192 12.26 -20.40 -13.18
C VAL A 192 12.43 -21.05 -11.81
N GLU A 193 13.47 -21.87 -11.63
CA GLU A 193 13.84 -22.52 -10.38
C GLU A 193 14.20 -21.48 -9.30
N ASP A 194 15.02 -20.47 -9.62
CA ASP A 194 15.38 -19.41 -8.68
C ASP A 194 14.15 -18.56 -8.30
N MET A 195 13.26 -18.27 -9.25
CA MET A 195 12.00 -17.56 -8.96
C MET A 195 11.04 -18.35 -8.08
N ASN A 196 10.89 -19.65 -8.36
CA ASN A 196 10.06 -20.53 -7.53
C ASN A 196 10.62 -20.64 -6.11
N GLU A 197 11.94 -20.74 -5.97
CA GLU A 197 12.59 -20.83 -4.68
C GLU A 197 12.48 -19.53 -3.90
N LEU A 198 12.69 -18.38 -4.54
CA LEU A 198 12.47 -17.06 -3.93
C LEU A 198 11.04 -16.92 -3.42
N GLU A 199 10.05 -17.30 -4.23
CA GLU A 199 8.64 -17.28 -3.82
C GLU A 199 8.37 -18.18 -2.62
N ARG A 200 8.86 -19.43 -2.66
CA ARG A 200 8.67 -20.41 -1.59
C ARG A 200 9.27 -19.92 -0.27
N GLN A 201 10.52 -19.46 -0.30
CA GLN A 201 11.23 -18.95 0.87
C GLN A 201 10.54 -17.71 1.44
N PHE A 202 10.09 -16.78 0.58
CA PHE A 202 9.36 -15.60 1.03
C PHE A 202 8.05 -15.99 1.74
N LEU A 203 7.30 -16.96 1.20
CA LEU A 203 6.06 -17.44 1.80
C LEU A 203 6.28 -18.10 3.17
N GLU A 204 7.36 -18.88 3.30
CA GLU A 204 7.78 -19.51 4.56
C GLU A 204 8.20 -18.48 5.61
N LEU A 205 8.96 -17.45 5.23
CA LEU A 205 9.34 -16.34 6.11
C LEU A 205 8.13 -15.50 6.54
N LEU A 206 7.09 -15.45 5.71
CA LEU A 206 5.79 -14.86 6.08
C LEU A 206 4.95 -15.75 7.00
N GLN A 207 5.43 -16.96 7.32
CA GLN A 207 4.69 -17.98 8.07
C GLN A 207 3.31 -18.23 7.44
N PHE A 208 3.23 -18.15 6.11
CA PHE A 208 1.98 -18.27 5.34
C PHE A 208 0.89 -17.24 5.72
N ASN A 209 1.22 -16.16 6.45
CA ASN A 209 0.29 -15.07 6.75
C ASN A 209 0.13 -14.13 5.54
N ILE A 210 -0.62 -14.60 4.55
CA ILE A 210 -0.92 -13.87 3.31
C ILE A 210 -2.23 -13.08 3.39
N ASN A 211 -3.06 -13.30 4.41
CA ASN A 211 -4.32 -12.59 4.51
C ASN A 211 -4.08 -11.10 4.83
N VAL A 212 -4.64 -10.20 4.01
CA VAL A 212 -4.60 -8.75 4.24
C VAL A 212 -6.02 -8.24 4.45
N PRO A 213 -6.45 -8.04 5.71
CA PRO A 213 -7.75 -7.46 6.01
C PRO A 213 -7.91 -6.07 5.39
N SER A 214 -9.14 -5.70 5.00
CA SER A 214 -9.43 -4.39 4.40
C SER A 214 -9.01 -3.22 5.30
N SER A 215 -9.02 -3.40 6.63
CA SER A 215 -8.56 -2.40 7.60
C SER A 215 -7.04 -2.19 7.57
N VAL A 216 -6.26 -3.26 7.37
CA VAL A 216 -4.80 -3.19 7.19
C VAL A 216 -4.49 -2.53 5.86
N TYR A 217 -5.15 -2.97 4.79
CA TYR A 217 -5.02 -2.33 3.48
C TYR A 217 -5.30 -0.81 3.53
N ALA A 218 -6.42 -0.42 4.15
CA ALA A 218 -6.81 0.98 4.26
C ALA A 218 -5.78 1.81 5.06
N LYS A 219 -5.25 1.25 6.16
CA LYS A 219 -4.15 1.86 6.92
C LYS A 219 -2.96 2.16 6.00
N TYR A 220 -2.47 1.18 5.26
CA TYR A 220 -1.32 1.37 4.37
C TYR A 220 -1.60 2.40 3.28
N TYR A 221 -2.81 2.40 2.71
CA TYR A 221 -3.24 3.40 1.74
C TYR A 221 -3.17 4.83 2.31
N PHE A 222 -3.74 5.07 3.50
CA PHE A 222 -3.74 6.40 4.11
C PHE A 222 -2.34 6.84 4.59
N ASP A 223 -1.53 5.92 5.10
CA ASP A 223 -0.15 6.21 5.50
C ASP A 223 0.71 6.57 4.27
N LEU A 224 0.51 5.89 3.13
CA LEU A 224 1.18 6.24 1.87
C LEU A 224 0.77 7.63 1.35
N ARG A 225 -0.51 8.00 1.47
CA ARG A 225 -0.97 9.36 1.14
C ARG A 225 -0.32 10.41 2.04
N SER A 226 -0.24 10.13 3.34
CA SER A 226 0.42 11.02 4.31
C SER A 226 1.91 11.20 3.97
N LEU A 227 2.60 10.12 3.60
CA LEU A 227 3.99 10.14 3.14
C LEU A 227 4.15 10.99 1.85
N ALA A 228 3.22 10.83 0.90
CA ALA A 228 3.22 11.56 -0.35
C ALA A 228 3.06 13.08 -0.12
N GLU A 229 2.12 13.47 0.73
CA GLU A 229 1.91 14.88 1.10
C GLU A 229 3.15 15.49 1.77
N ALA A 230 3.77 14.76 2.70
CA ALA A 230 4.98 15.22 3.39
C ALA A 230 6.18 15.43 2.45
N ASN A 231 6.17 14.81 1.26
CA ASN A 231 7.25 14.85 0.28
C ASN A 231 6.86 15.55 -1.03
N ASN A 232 5.76 16.30 -1.06
CA ASN A 232 5.26 17.01 -2.26
C ASN A 232 5.04 16.09 -3.47
N LEU A 233 4.67 14.83 -3.21
CA LEU A 233 4.28 13.83 -4.22
C LEU A 233 2.75 13.66 -4.31
N SER A 234 2.00 14.49 -3.59
CA SER A 234 0.54 14.45 -3.53
C SER A 234 -0.09 14.65 -4.91
N PHE A 235 -1.22 13.98 -5.13
CA PHE A 235 -2.00 14.13 -6.37
C PHE A 235 -2.48 15.58 -6.51
N PRO A 236 -2.43 16.18 -7.72
CA PRO A 236 -2.97 17.50 -7.95
C PRO A 236 -4.48 17.48 -7.76
N LEU A 237 -4.99 18.26 -6.80
CA LEU A 237 -6.42 18.39 -6.62
C LEU A 237 -7.05 19.14 -7.79
N GLU A 238 -8.09 18.57 -8.38
CA GLU A 238 -8.84 19.17 -9.48
C GLU A 238 -10.21 19.66 -8.99
N PRO A 239 -10.72 20.79 -9.51
CA PRO A 239 -12.06 21.24 -9.19
C PRO A 239 -13.08 20.20 -9.65
N LEU A 240 -14.07 19.93 -8.79
CA LEU A 240 -15.15 19.01 -9.11
C LEU A 240 -15.95 19.54 -10.29
N SER A 241 -15.83 18.88 -11.45
CA SER A 241 -16.60 19.22 -12.64
C SER A 241 -18.09 18.87 -12.46
N ARG A 242 -18.96 19.55 -13.20
CA ARG A 242 -20.41 19.26 -13.18
C ARG A 242 -20.72 17.82 -13.58
N GLU A 243 -20.02 17.31 -14.59
CA GLU A 243 -20.15 15.93 -15.05
C GLU A 243 -19.73 14.93 -13.96
N ARG A 244 -18.60 15.20 -13.29
CA ARG A 244 -18.11 14.39 -12.18
C ARG A 244 -19.08 14.42 -11.00
N ALA A 245 -19.63 15.59 -10.67
CA ALA A 245 -20.64 15.73 -9.63
C ALA A 245 -21.89 14.91 -9.92
N HIS A 246 -22.44 14.99 -11.14
CA HIS A 246 -23.60 14.20 -11.56
C HIS A 246 -23.31 12.69 -11.49
N LYS A 247 -22.12 12.24 -11.92
CA LYS A 247 -21.72 10.83 -11.83
C LYS A 247 -21.63 10.36 -10.38
N LEU A 248 -21.02 11.16 -9.50
CA LEU A 248 -20.93 10.85 -8.07
C LEU A 248 -22.31 10.81 -7.40
N GLU A 249 -23.21 11.72 -7.76
CA GLU A 249 -24.59 11.73 -7.25
C GLU A 249 -25.35 10.47 -7.69
N ALA A 250 -25.22 10.07 -8.96
CA ALA A 250 -25.82 8.83 -9.46
C ALA A 250 -25.30 7.60 -8.71
N ILE A 251 -23.98 7.50 -8.49
CA ILE A 251 -23.37 6.42 -7.71
C ILE A 251 -23.89 6.43 -6.27
N SER A 252 -23.97 7.60 -5.63
CA SER A 252 -24.47 7.74 -4.25
C SER A 252 -25.90 7.23 -4.12
N ARG A 253 -26.79 7.58 -5.05
CA ARG A 253 -28.19 7.10 -5.07
C ARG A 253 -28.26 5.58 -5.16
N LEU A 254 -27.47 4.97 -6.05
CA LEU A 254 -27.40 3.51 -6.19
C LEU A 254 -26.90 2.83 -4.90
N CYS A 255 -25.89 3.41 -4.24
CA CYS A 255 -25.38 2.91 -2.97
C CYS A 255 -26.42 3.00 -1.85
N GLU A 256 -27.15 4.12 -1.76
CA GLU A 256 -28.23 4.28 -0.78
C GLU A 256 -29.34 3.24 -0.96
N ASP A 257 -29.76 2.97 -2.18
CA ASP A 257 -30.82 2.00 -2.47
C ASP A 257 -30.39 0.58 -2.08
N LYS A 258 -29.15 0.20 -2.42
CA LYS A 258 -28.56 -1.07 -1.98
C LYS A 258 -28.52 -1.18 -0.45
N TYR A 259 -28.19 -0.09 0.25
CA TYR A 259 -28.18 -0.08 1.72
C TYR A 259 -29.59 -0.17 2.32
N LYS A 260 -30.57 0.52 1.74
CA LYS A 260 -31.98 0.43 2.13
C LYS A 260 -32.51 -0.99 1.96
N ASP A 261 -32.14 -1.66 0.88
CA ASP A 261 -32.55 -3.05 0.61
C ASP A 261 -31.89 -4.04 1.58
N LEU A 262 -30.60 -3.88 1.88
CA LEU A 262 -29.94 -4.65 2.93
C LEU A 262 -30.60 -4.44 4.30
N ARG A 263 -30.92 -3.20 4.66
CA ARG A 263 -31.62 -2.88 5.92
C ARG A 263 -33.03 -3.47 5.97
N ARG A 264 -33.77 -3.45 4.86
CA ARG A 264 -35.09 -4.10 4.74
C ARG A 264 -34.98 -5.62 4.84
N SER A 265 -33.98 -6.23 4.21
CA SER A 265 -33.70 -7.67 4.30
C SER A 265 -33.31 -8.11 5.71
N ALA A 266 -32.46 -7.33 6.39
CA ALA A 266 -32.08 -7.56 7.78
C ALA A 266 -33.29 -7.45 8.74
N ARG A 267 -34.16 -6.45 8.55
CA ARG A 267 -35.42 -6.32 9.30
C ARG A 267 -36.37 -7.51 9.11
N LYS A 268 -36.39 -8.14 7.93
CA LYS A 268 -37.18 -9.35 7.68
C LYS A 268 -36.60 -10.60 8.36
N ARG A 269 -35.29 -10.63 8.63
CA ARG A 269 -34.60 -11.76 9.29
C ARG A 269 -34.58 -11.65 10.82
N SER A 270 -34.76 -10.45 11.38
CA SER A 270 -34.78 -10.21 12.83
C SER A 270 -36.19 -10.03 13.41
N ALA A 271 -37.20 -10.75 12.88
CA ALA A 271 -38.48 -10.86 13.57
C ALA A 271 -38.34 -11.91 14.68
N SER A 272 -37.99 -11.46 15.89
CA SER A 272 -38.15 -12.28 17.10
C SER A 272 -39.61 -12.68 17.23
N ALA A 273 -39.87 -13.93 17.61
CA ALA A 273 -41.20 -14.52 17.75
C ALA A 273 -41.98 -13.99 18.98
N ASP A 274 -41.80 -12.73 19.36
CA ASP A 274 -42.40 -12.15 20.58
C ASP A 274 -43.80 -11.55 20.35
N ASN A 275 -44.34 -11.61 19.13
CA ASN A 275 -45.69 -11.12 18.82
C ASN A 275 -46.78 -12.19 18.97
N LEU A 276 -46.69 -13.02 20.00
CA LEU A 276 -47.82 -13.77 20.53
C LEU A 276 -48.07 -13.30 21.96
N THR A 277 -48.83 -12.22 22.15
CA THR A 277 -49.69 -12.01 23.34
C THR A 277 -50.60 -10.78 23.21
N LEU A 278 -51.88 -11.09 22.97
CA LEU A 278 -53.13 -10.45 23.43
C LEU A 278 -53.51 -9.01 23.00
N PRO A 279 -54.81 -8.78 22.71
CA PRO A 279 -55.32 -7.48 22.28
C PRO A 279 -55.27 -6.46 23.42
N ARG A 280 -54.56 -5.36 23.19
CA ARG A 280 -54.46 -4.23 24.12
C ARG A 280 -55.76 -3.44 24.12
N TRP A 281 -56.53 -3.55 25.20
CA TRP A 281 -57.70 -2.71 25.47
C TRP A 281 -57.29 -1.23 25.51
N SER A 282 -58.04 -0.38 24.79
CA SER A 282 -57.86 1.07 24.77
C SER A 282 -59.18 1.71 25.22
N PRO A 283 -59.23 2.46 26.34
CA PRO A 283 -60.41 3.26 26.65
C PRO A 283 -60.39 4.54 25.82
N ALA A 284 -61.46 4.76 25.06
CA ALA A 284 -61.72 6.04 24.41
C ALA A 284 -62.20 7.06 25.46
N ILE A 285 -61.57 8.23 25.50
CA ILE A 285 -62.09 9.40 26.23
C ILE A 285 -62.65 10.35 25.17
N ILE A 286 -63.96 10.55 25.23
CA ILE A 286 -64.70 11.51 24.41
C ILE A 286 -64.72 12.85 25.17
N SER A 287 -64.45 13.94 24.46
CA SER A 287 -64.95 15.28 24.80
C SER A 287 -65.49 15.90 23.52
#